data_AF-A0A918F9P9-F1
#
_entry.id   AF-A0A918F9P9-F1
#
_cell.length_a   1.000
_cell.length_b   1.000
_cell.length_c   1.000
_cell.angle_alpha   90.00
_cell.angle_beta   90.00
_cell.angle_gamma   90.00
#
_symmetry.space_group_name_H-M   'P 1'
#
loop_
_entity.id
_entity.type
_entity.pdbx_description
1 polymer ?
#
loop_
_entity_poly.entity_id
_entity_poly.type
_entity_poly.pdbx_seq_one_letter_code
_entity_poly.pdbx_strand_id
1 'polypeptide(L)'
;MDPVSQLVDLAETVEGVFRAVVALGIVLLVGGVSARWARRRLAYETWHFIHLYTYVAVVLAFTHQVAVGTTFTASPAATSYWYALWTVALGSVFVGRLVLPLWRNWRHQLRVEAVVPESDNVVSVYVTGRDLDRLPARAGQFFLWRFLTKDRWWQANPFSLSAAPDGRTLRLTAKAAGDGSAALRHIKPGTRVFAEGPYGAFTAMHRTRPEAVLVAGGVGVTPIRALLEELHGHAVVIYRVGSDRDAVLYDELRDLAHAKGSELHLVTGPPVPDKLAPGELARLVPDIADRDVFLCGPPPMMNAVLGSLRELNVPRTQIHFERFSLAG
;
A
#
# COMPACT_ATOMS: atom_id res chain seq x y z
N MET A 1 -5.62 22.29 46.13
CA MET A 1 -4.51 21.65 45.39
C MET A 1 -4.59 22.15 43.95
N ASP A 2 -3.46 22.51 43.35
CA ASP A 2 -3.45 22.85 41.93
C ASP A 2 -3.65 21.57 41.09
N PRO A 3 -4.11 21.69 39.82
CA PRO A 3 -4.40 20.52 39.00
C PRO A 3 -3.20 19.59 38.77
N VAL A 4 -1.96 20.11 38.81
CA VAL A 4 -0.75 19.33 38.61
C VAL A 4 -0.43 18.52 39.87
N SER A 5 -0.48 19.14 41.05
CA SER A 5 -0.28 18.41 42.31
C SER A 5 -1.34 17.33 42.51
N GLN A 6 -2.59 17.58 42.13
CA GLN A 6 -3.64 16.56 42.17
C GLN A 6 -3.38 15.39 41.22
N LEU A 7 -2.87 15.64 40.01
CA LEU A 7 -2.54 14.59 39.06
C LEU A 7 -1.34 13.74 39.52
N VAL A 8 -0.33 14.38 40.12
CA VAL A 8 0.83 13.69 40.71
C VAL A 8 0.38 12.79 41.85
N ASP A 9 -0.43 13.33 42.77
CA ASP A 9 -0.97 12.56 43.90
C ASP A 9 -1.77 11.34 43.42
N LEU A 10 -2.68 11.50 42.45
CA LEU A 10 -3.42 10.39 41.87
C LEU A 10 -2.52 9.35 41.19
N ALA A 11 -1.48 9.79 40.49
CA ALA A 11 -0.54 8.89 39.82
C ALA A 11 0.28 8.05 40.81
N GLU A 12 0.63 8.62 41.96
CA GLU A 12 1.41 7.94 43.01
C GLU A 12 0.55 7.04 43.90
N THR A 13 -0.70 7.43 44.16
CA THR A 13 -1.54 6.79 45.18
C THR A 13 -2.58 5.82 44.63
N VAL A 14 -3.03 5.98 43.38
CA VAL A 14 -4.06 5.13 42.78
C VAL A 14 -3.42 4.15 41.81
N GLU A 15 -3.63 2.85 42.06
CA GLU A 15 -3.06 1.78 41.23
C GLU A 15 -3.41 1.98 39.76
N GLY A 16 -2.41 1.90 38.88
CA GLY A 16 -2.60 2.01 37.45
C GLY A 16 -2.77 3.44 36.90
N VAL A 17 -3.05 4.47 37.71
CA VAL A 17 -3.19 5.85 37.20
C VAL A 17 -1.88 6.38 36.61
N PHE A 18 -0.74 6.04 37.19
CA PHE A 18 0.57 6.33 36.59
C PHE A 18 0.68 5.82 35.14
N ARG A 19 0.24 4.57 34.89
CA ARG A 19 0.25 3.98 33.54
C ARG A 19 -0.65 4.77 32.58
N ALA A 20 -1.80 5.26 33.06
CA ALA A 20 -2.71 6.09 32.30
C ALA A 20 -2.08 7.43 31.90
N VAL A 21 -1.40 8.10 32.84
CA VAL A 21 -0.71 9.37 32.59
C VAL A 21 0.39 9.19 31.54
N VAL A 22 1.20 8.14 31.66
CA VAL A 22 2.23 7.81 30.66
C VAL A 22 1.61 7.50 29.30
N ALA A 23 0.55 6.67 29.25
CA ALA A 23 -0.16 6.36 28.01
C ALA A 23 -0.70 7.62 27.33
N LEU A 24 -1.32 8.52 28.10
CA LEU A 24 -1.82 9.81 27.61
C LEU A 24 -0.70 10.66 27.03
N GLY A 25 0.44 10.78 27.73
CA GLY A 25 1.61 11.50 27.24
C GLY A 25 2.12 10.96 25.90
N ILE A 26 2.19 9.64 25.76
CA ILE A 26 2.56 8.99 24.49
C ILE A 26 1.55 9.31 23.39
N VAL A 27 0.25 9.20 23.66
CA VAL A 27 -0.81 9.49 22.67
C VAL A 27 -0.75 10.95 22.22
N LEU A 28 -0.54 11.90 23.14
CA LEU A 28 -0.38 13.32 22.82
C LEU A 28 0.85 13.58 21.95
N LEU A 29 1.99 12.95 22.28
CA LEU A 29 3.20 13.04 21.47
C LEU A 29 2.97 12.49 20.06
N VAL A 30 2.42 11.27 19.95
CA VAL A 30 2.12 10.63 18.66
C VAL A 30 1.14 11.48 17.85
N GLY A 31 0.09 11.99 18.48
CA GLY A 31 -0.89 12.88 17.86
C GLY A 31 -0.25 14.17 17.35
N GLY A 32 0.61 14.78 18.16
CA GLY A 32 1.36 15.99 17.81
C GLY A 32 2.27 15.79 16.59
N VAL A 33 3.09 14.73 16.56
CA VAL A 33 3.98 14.46 15.41
C VAL A 33 3.22 13.98 14.17
N SER A 34 2.01 13.43 14.34
CA SER A 34 1.14 12.98 13.24
C SER A 34 0.28 14.10 12.68
N ALA A 35 0.22 15.25 13.34
CA ALA A 35 -0.49 16.41 12.82
C ALA A 35 0.16 16.92 11.51
N ARG A 36 -0.67 17.34 10.54
CA ARG A 36 -0.25 17.63 9.16
C ARG A 36 0.93 18.61 9.07
N TRP A 37 1.01 19.61 9.96
CA TRP A 37 2.11 20.58 9.95
C TRP A 37 3.44 19.98 10.42
N ALA A 38 3.40 19.14 11.47
CA ALA A 38 4.58 18.52 12.06
C ALA A 38 5.05 17.35 11.17
N ARG A 39 4.11 16.52 10.71
CA ARG A 39 4.39 15.36 9.86
C ARG A 39 5.19 15.72 8.62
N ARG A 40 4.87 16.85 7.96
CA ARG A 40 5.57 17.36 6.76
C ARG A 40 7.04 17.74 6.99
N ARG A 41 7.44 17.95 8.25
CA ARG A 41 8.81 18.34 8.63
C ARG A 41 9.63 17.18 9.17
N LEU A 42 9.05 15.98 9.26
CA LEU A 42 9.70 14.80 9.82
C LEU A 42 10.01 13.79 8.71
N ALA A 43 11.19 13.17 8.81
CA ALA A 43 11.47 11.96 8.06
C ALA A 43 10.42 10.89 8.37
N TYR A 44 10.06 10.08 7.37
CA TYR A 44 9.05 9.04 7.52
C TYR A 44 9.46 8.03 8.60
N GLU A 45 10.73 7.67 8.65
CA GLU A 45 11.32 6.73 9.58
C GLU A 45 11.16 7.22 11.03
N THR A 46 11.47 8.48 11.29
CA THR A 46 11.33 9.10 12.62
C THR A 46 9.86 9.13 13.04
N TRP A 47 8.97 9.58 12.14
CA TRP A 47 7.54 9.60 12.42
C TRP A 47 7.01 8.18 12.71
N HIS A 48 7.38 7.20 11.88
CA HIS A 48 6.94 5.81 12.01
C HIS A 48 7.44 5.18 13.32
N PHE A 49 8.70 5.44 13.69
CA PHE A 49 9.27 4.98 14.96
C PHE A 49 8.52 5.54 16.17
N ILE A 50 8.26 6.86 16.19
CA ILE A 50 7.45 7.49 17.25
C ILE A 50 6.04 6.91 17.25
N HIS A 51 5.43 6.75 16.07
CA HIS A 51 4.08 6.20 15.94
C HIS A 51 3.97 4.78 16.50
N LEU A 52 5.04 3.97 16.43
CA LEU A 52 5.08 2.62 16.99
C LEU A 52 4.88 2.59 18.52
N TYR A 53 5.15 3.68 19.23
CA TYR A 53 4.87 3.79 20.67
C TYR A 53 3.36 3.75 20.98
N THR A 54 2.47 3.89 19.99
CA THR A 54 1.03 3.62 20.20
C THR A 54 0.77 2.22 20.72
N TYR A 55 1.55 1.21 20.34
CA TYR A 55 1.42 -0.14 20.90
C TYR A 55 1.71 -0.16 22.41
N VAL A 56 2.73 0.58 22.85
CA VAL A 56 3.06 0.74 24.27
C VAL A 56 1.92 1.48 24.99
N ALA A 57 1.41 2.57 24.40
CA ALA A 57 0.30 3.32 24.96
C ALA A 57 -0.96 2.46 25.11
N VAL A 58 -1.28 1.60 24.14
CA VAL A 58 -2.41 0.66 24.20
C VAL A 58 -2.24 -0.33 25.35
N VAL A 59 -1.06 -0.93 25.53
CA VAL A 59 -0.79 -1.86 26.64
C VAL A 59 -0.90 -1.16 27.99
N LEU A 60 -0.34 0.04 28.13
CA LEU A 60 -0.41 0.82 29.36
C LEU A 60 -1.84 1.26 29.69
N ALA A 61 -2.59 1.76 28.70
CA ALA A 61 -3.98 2.14 28.87
C ALA A 61 -4.86 0.93 29.23
N PHE A 62 -4.66 -0.21 28.56
CA PHE A 62 -5.40 -1.44 28.86
C PHE A 62 -5.13 -1.95 30.27
N THR A 63 -3.86 -2.04 30.68
CA THR A 63 -3.50 -2.52 32.03
C THR A 63 -3.94 -1.56 33.12
N HIS A 64 -4.09 -0.25 32.84
CA HIS A 64 -4.76 0.70 33.73
C HIS A 64 -6.26 0.41 33.85
N GLN A 65 -6.96 0.23 32.72
CA GLN A 65 -8.39 -0.06 32.70
C GLN A 65 -8.75 -1.35 33.45
N VAL A 66 -7.91 -2.37 33.39
CA VAL A 66 -8.09 -3.60 34.16
C VAL A 66 -7.92 -3.38 35.67
N ALA A 67 -7.00 -2.50 36.08
CA ALA A 67 -6.73 -2.23 37.49
C ALA A 67 -7.81 -1.38 38.17
N VAL A 68 -8.39 -0.41 37.45
CA VAL A 68 -9.27 0.62 38.05
C VAL A 68 -10.70 0.59 37.50
N GLY A 69 -10.93 -0.06 36.35
CA GLY A 69 -12.19 0.02 35.63
C GLY A 69 -13.30 -0.83 36.23
N THR A 70 -14.27 -0.18 36.87
CA THR A 70 -15.47 -0.84 37.40
C THR A 70 -16.28 -1.57 36.33
N THR A 71 -16.23 -1.13 35.07
CA THR A 71 -16.86 -1.79 33.91
C THR A 71 -16.28 -3.19 33.64
N PHE A 72 -15.04 -3.48 34.05
CA PHE A 72 -14.39 -4.78 33.88
C PHE A 72 -14.69 -5.74 35.04
N THR A 73 -14.99 -5.22 36.22
CA THR A 73 -15.15 -6.00 37.45
C THR A 73 -16.60 -6.07 37.94
N ALA A 74 -17.53 -5.38 37.27
CA ALA A 74 -18.94 -5.34 37.64
C ALA A 74 -19.65 -6.70 37.60
N SER A 75 -19.25 -7.63 36.72
CA SER A 75 -19.75 -9.00 36.69
C SER A 75 -18.78 -9.96 35.99
N PRO A 76 -18.78 -11.26 36.34
CA PRO A 76 -17.95 -12.26 35.65
C PRO A 76 -18.20 -12.33 34.14
N ALA A 77 -19.43 -12.04 33.70
CA ALA A 77 -19.80 -12.01 32.28
C ALA A 77 -19.14 -10.83 31.55
N ALA A 78 -19.19 -9.64 32.15
CA ALA A 78 -18.52 -8.44 31.60
C ALA A 78 -17.00 -8.64 31.56
N THR A 79 -16.41 -9.18 32.63
CA THR A 79 -14.99 -9.52 32.69
C THR A 79 -14.61 -10.45 31.53
N SER A 80 -15.32 -11.56 31.37
CA SER A 80 -15.03 -12.56 30.34
C SER A 80 -15.18 -11.99 28.93
N TYR A 81 -16.22 -11.19 28.69
CA TYR A 81 -16.46 -10.52 27.41
C TYR A 81 -15.27 -9.63 27.02
N TRP A 82 -14.83 -8.74 27.92
CA TRP A 82 -13.75 -7.81 27.63
C TRP A 82 -12.39 -8.52 27.45
N TYR A 83 -12.07 -9.50 28.30
CA TYR A 83 -10.82 -10.27 28.12
C TYR A 83 -10.81 -11.04 26.81
N ALA A 84 -11.94 -11.64 26.40
CA ALA A 84 -12.05 -12.31 25.11
C ALA A 84 -11.84 -11.32 23.94
N LEU A 85 -12.53 -10.18 23.97
CA LEU A 85 -12.39 -9.15 22.93
C LEU A 85 -10.93 -8.67 22.79
N TRP A 86 -10.27 -8.37 23.91
CA TRP A 86 -8.88 -7.92 23.92
C TRP A 86 -7.90 -9.00 23.48
N THR A 87 -8.11 -10.25 23.90
CA THR A 87 -7.30 -11.39 23.46
C THR A 87 -7.40 -11.56 21.95
N VAL A 88 -8.61 -11.47 21.38
CA VAL A 88 -8.81 -11.52 19.93
C VAL A 88 -8.15 -10.35 19.23
N ALA A 89 -8.30 -9.13 19.75
CA ALA A 89 -7.71 -7.93 19.14
C ALA A 89 -6.17 -7.95 19.16
N LEU A 90 -5.56 -8.18 20.33
CA LEU A 90 -4.10 -8.25 20.49
C LEU A 90 -3.53 -9.48 19.74
N GLY A 91 -4.21 -10.62 19.82
CA GLY A 91 -3.85 -11.82 19.08
C GLY A 91 -3.86 -11.60 17.58
N SER A 92 -4.87 -10.91 17.04
CA SER A 92 -4.95 -10.57 15.61
C SER A 92 -3.81 -9.65 15.18
N VAL A 93 -3.47 -8.64 16.00
CA VAL A 93 -2.32 -7.75 15.74
C VAL A 93 -1.01 -8.53 15.77
N PHE A 94 -0.78 -9.35 16.79
CA PHE A 94 0.42 -10.17 16.93
C PHE A 94 0.58 -11.14 15.76
N VAL A 95 -0.50 -11.84 15.39
CA VAL A 95 -0.51 -12.74 14.24
C VAL A 95 -0.24 -11.99 12.94
N GLY A 96 -0.93 -10.88 12.70
CA GLY A 96 -0.83 -10.09 11.47
C GLY A 96 0.50 -9.35 11.29
N ARG A 97 1.07 -8.83 12.36
CA ARG A 97 2.28 -7.97 12.32
C ARG A 97 3.58 -8.72 12.58
N LEU A 98 3.55 -9.85 13.29
CA LEU A 98 4.74 -10.60 13.64
C LEU A 98 4.72 -12.01 13.05
N VAL A 99 3.72 -12.83 13.41
CA VAL A 99 3.73 -14.26 13.05
C VAL A 99 3.67 -14.46 11.54
N LEU A 100 2.71 -13.84 10.85
CA LEU A 100 2.51 -14.02 9.41
C LEU A 100 3.71 -13.53 8.58
N PRO A 101 4.26 -12.31 8.80
CA PRO A 101 5.47 -11.88 8.09
C PRO A 101 6.67 -12.79 8.35
N LEU A 102 6.94 -13.18 9.60
CA LEU A 102 8.07 -14.04 9.94
C LEU A 102 7.93 -15.42 9.30
N TRP A 103 6.75 -16.02 9.41
CA TRP A 103 6.47 -17.35 8.84
C TRP A 103 6.56 -17.35 7.31
N ARG A 104 5.96 -16.35 6.63
CA ARG A 104 6.04 -16.22 5.17
C ARG A 104 7.48 -16.06 4.69
N ASN A 105 8.27 -15.20 5.33
CA ASN A 105 9.66 -14.99 4.93
C ASN A 105 10.56 -16.19 5.24
N TRP A 106 10.32 -16.89 6.35
CA TRP A 106 11.02 -18.14 6.66
C TRP A 106 10.69 -19.24 5.63
N ARG A 107 9.42 -19.37 5.25
CA ARG A 107 8.93 -20.35 4.26
C ARG A 107 9.48 -20.07 2.86
N HIS A 108 9.28 -18.85 2.36
CA HIS A 108 9.52 -18.52 0.96
C HIS A 108 10.96 -18.10 0.65
N GLN A 109 11.77 -17.72 1.65
CA GLN A 109 13.20 -17.43 1.50
C GLN A 109 13.55 -16.52 0.30
N LEU A 110 12.86 -15.40 0.19
CA LEU A 110 12.92 -14.50 -0.96
C LEU A 110 14.33 -13.96 -1.22
N ARG A 111 14.71 -13.91 -2.50
CA ARG A 111 16.00 -13.37 -2.97
C ARG A 111 15.84 -12.66 -4.30
N VAL A 112 16.67 -11.64 -4.51
CA VAL A 112 16.77 -10.97 -5.81
C VAL A 112 17.36 -11.94 -6.83
N GLU A 113 16.62 -12.18 -7.90
CA GLU A 113 17.06 -12.96 -9.06
C GLU A 113 17.78 -12.06 -10.06
N ALA A 114 17.16 -10.95 -10.43
CA ALA A 114 17.69 -10.01 -11.41
C ALA A 114 17.25 -8.57 -11.10
N VAL A 115 18.05 -7.62 -11.58
CA VAL A 115 17.75 -6.19 -11.56
C VAL A 115 17.94 -5.67 -12.99
N VAL A 116 16.84 -5.20 -13.60
CA VAL A 116 16.78 -4.82 -15.01
C VAL A 116 16.45 -3.33 -15.11
N PRO A 117 17.34 -2.49 -15.66
CA PRO A 117 17.02 -1.09 -15.94
C PRO A 117 15.99 -0.99 -17.07
N GLU A 118 14.84 -0.39 -16.80
CA GLU A 118 13.76 -0.18 -17.78
C GLU A 118 13.86 1.17 -18.49
N SER A 119 14.53 2.13 -17.85
CA SER A 119 14.88 3.44 -18.40
C SER A 119 16.04 4.04 -17.60
N ASP A 120 16.40 5.31 -17.82
CA ASP A 120 17.43 6.00 -17.02
C ASP A 120 17.08 6.08 -15.52
N ASN A 121 15.78 6.13 -15.18
CA ASN A 121 15.32 6.33 -13.81
C ASN A 121 14.29 5.29 -13.34
N VAL A 122 14.01 4.24 -14.11
CA VAL A 122 13.14 3.13 -13.71
C VAL A 122 13.89 1.81 -13.74
N VAL A 123 13.60 0.95 -12.77
CA VAL A 123 14.21 -0.38 -12.64
C VAL A 123 13.17 -1.40 -12.24
N SER A 124 13.25 -2.59 -12.83
CA SER A 124 12.53 -3.79 -12.43
C SER A 124 13.43 -4.70 -11.60
N VAL A 125 12.92 -5.15 -10.47
CA VAL A 125 13.58 -6.13 -9.61
C VAL A 125 12.76 -7.40 -9.63
N TYR A 126 13.39 -8.48 -10.07
CA TYR A 126 12.85 -9.82 -10.06
C TYR A 126 13.26 -10.51 -8.77
N VAL A 127 12.29 -11.06 -8.06
CA VAL A 127 12.46 -11.74 -6.78
C VAL A 127 11.95 -13.16 -6.93
N THR A 128 12.81 -14.13 -6.60
CA THR A 128 12.46 -15.55 -6.57
C THR A 128 12.50 -16.09 -5.13
N GLY A 129 12.03 -17.30 -4.93
CA GLY A 129 11.92 -17.95 -3.63
C GLY A 129 11.43 -19.39 -3.74
N ARG A 130 11.08 -19.97 -2.58
CA ARG A 130 10.50 -21.30 -2.44
C ARG A 130 8.98 -21.21 -2.37
N ASP A 131 8.30 -22.20 -2.95
CA ASP A 131 6.84 -22.37 -2.89
C ASP A 131 6.06 -21.07 -3.16
N LEU A 132 6.48 -20.28 -4.16
CA LEU A 132 5.84 -19.01 -4.45
C LEU A 132 4.42 -19.18 -5.01
N ASP A 133 4.10 -20.35 -5.56
CA ASP A 133 2.74 -20.79 -5.89
C ASP A 133 1.80 -20.78 -4.68
N ARG A 134 2.34 -20.92 -3.46
CA ARG A 134 1.58 -20.89 -2.20
C ARG A 134 1.55 -19.52 -1.54
N LEU A 135 2.25 -18.53 -2.08
CA LEU A 135 2.14 -17.15 -1.60
C LEU A 135 0.84 -16.56 -2.19
N PRO A 136 -0.14 -16.13 -1.37
CA PRO A 136 -1.45 -15.71 -1.85
C PRO A 136 -1.43 -14.28 -2.41
N ALA A 137 -0.50 -14.00 -3.33
CA ALA A 137 -0.33 -12.72 -4.01
C ALA A 137 -1.18 -12.66 -5.27
N ARG A 138 -1.68 -11.46 -5.60
CA ARG A 138 -2.44 -11.19 -6.83
C ARG A 138 -1.91 -9.97 -7.55
N ALA A 139 -2.19 -9.87 -8.85
CA ALA A 139 -1.96 -8.68 -9.63
C ALA A 139 -2.60 -7.44 -8.99
N GLY A 140 -1.86 -6.33 -9.05
CA GLY A 140 -2.26 -5.04 -8.49
C GLY A 140 -2.04 -4.90 -6.97
N GLN A 141 -1.68 -5.97 -6.26
CA GLN A 141 -1.22 -5.89 -4.87
C GLN A 141 0.19 -5.35 -4.75
N PHE A 142 0.55 -4.93 -3.54
CA PHE A 142 1.90 -4.46 -3.20
C PHE A 142 2.44 -5.14 -1.94
N PHE A 143 3.74 -5.04 -1.75
CA PHE A 143 4.42 -5.47 -0.54
C PHE A 143 5.27 -4.33 0.01
N LEU A 144 5.58 -4.39 1.31
CA LEU A 144 6.66 -3.63 1.89
C LEU A 144 7.95 -4.44 1.73
N TRP A 145 8.81 -4.01 0.82
CA TRP A 145 10.05 -4.69 0.46
C TRP A 145 11.20 -4.16 1.31
N ARG A 146 11.87 -5.06 2.01
CA ARG A 146 13.14 -4.81 2.72
C ARG A 146 14.23 -5.62 2.04
N PHE A 147 15.14 -4.94 1.35
CA PHE A 147 16.31 -5.57 0.74
C PHE A 147 17.44 -5.58 1.77
N LEU A 148 17.93 -6.76 2.14
CA LEU A 148 18.85 -6.94 3.27
C LEU A 148 20.30 -6.62 2.86
N THR A 149 20.54 -5.37 2.45
CA THR A 149 21.87 -4.79 2.25
C THR A 149 22.40 -4.19 3.56
N LYS A 150 23.73 -4.02 3.66
CA LYS A 150 24.38 -3.54 4.89
C LYS A 150 23.85 -2.17 5.35
N ASP A 151 23.51 -1.31 4.42
CA ASP A 151 23.15 0.10 4.61
C ASP A 151 21.64 0.35 4.71
N ARG A 152 20.78 -0.62 4.34
CA ARG A 152 19.32 -0.38 4.18
C ARG A 152 18.44 -1.51 4.67
N TRP A 153 18.97 -2.48 5.41
CA TRP A 153 18.20 -3.63 5.90
C TRP A 153 16.96 -3.26 6.73
N TRP A 154 16.92 -2.06 7.33
CA TRP A 154 15.77 -1.55 8.08
C TRP A 154 14.73 -0.81 7.23
N GLN A 155 15.05 -0.42 6.00
CA GLN A 155 14.17 0.36 5.13
C GLN A 155 13.14 -0.55 4.46
N ALA A 156 11.86 -0.27 4.70
CA ALA A 156 10.75 -0.96 4.07
C ALA A 156 10.07 -0.02 3.08
N ASN A 157 10.08 -0.38 1.79
CA ASN A 157 9.51 0.46 0.74
C ASN A 157 8.28 -0.22 0.12
N PRO A 158 7.14 0.48 0.01
CA PRO A 158 5.96 -0.07 -0.65
C PRO A 158 6.16 -0.07 -2.17
N PHE A 159 6.14 -1.25 -2.79
CA PHE A 159 6.11 -1.37 -4.25
C PHE A 159 5.08 -2.40 -4.69
N SER A 160 4.27 -2.02 -5.66
CA SER A 160 3.30 -2.89 -6.31
C SER A 160 4.00 -3.95 -7.15
N LEU A 161 3.34 -5.10 -7.27
CA LEU A 161 3.68 -6.08 -8.28
C LEU A 161 3.43 -5.47 -9.66
N SER A 162 4.41 -5.65 -10.53
CA SER A 162 4.46 -5.18 -11.92
C SER A 162 4.28 -6.31 -12.93
N ALA A 163 4.09 -7.53 -12.45
CA ALA A 163 3.69 -8.71 -13.21
C ALA A 163 2.75 -9.54 -12.32
N ALA A 164 1.82 -10.28 -12.91
CA ALA A 164 0.98 -11.23 -12.20
C ALA A 164 1.88 -12.35 -11.62
N PRO A 165 1.67 -12.76 -10.35
CA PRO A 165 2.42 -13.88 -9.78
C PRO A 165 2.24 -15.17 -10.60
N ASP A 166 3.35 -15.74 -11.05
CA ASP A 166 3.40 -16.97 -11.87
C ASP A 166 3.72 -18.22 -11.03
N GLY A 167 3.85 -18.06 -9.71
CA GLY A 167 4.27 -19.11 -8.77
C GLY A 167 5.78 -19.38 -8.73
N ARG A 168 6.59 -18.63 -9.47
CA ARG A 168 8.06 -18.80 -9.57
C ARG A 168 8.84 -17.52 -9.31
N THR A 169 8.29 -16.39 -9.70
CA THR A 169 8.90 -15.07 -9.60
C THR A 169 7.87 -14.02 -9.21
N LEU A 170 8.36 -12.97 -8.56
CA LEU A 170 7.63 -11.73 -8.29
C LEU A 170 8.42 -10.60 -8.91
N ARG A 171 7.75 -9.67 -9.58
CA ARG A 171 8.41 -8.51 -10.16
C ARG A 171 7.85 -7.23 -9.58
N LEU A 172 8.72 -6.35 -9.10
CA LEU A 172 8.38 -4.96 -8.79
C LEU A 172 9.13 -4.03 -9.74
N THR A 173 8.50 -2.92 -10.10
CA THR A 173 9.12 -1.89 -10.95
C THR A 173 8.95 -0.54 -10.28
N ALA A 174 10.02 0.22 -10.16
CA ALA A 174 10.03 1.46 -9.41
C ALA A 174 10.82 2.55 -10.13
N LYS A 175 10.28 3.76 -10.10
CA LYS A 175 10.95 4.99 -10.53
C LYS A 175 11.76 5.55 -9.37
N ALA A 176 12.99 5.97 -9.65
CA ALA A 176 13.83 6.71 -8.72
C ALA A 176 13.14 8.05 -8.37
N ALA A 177 12.57 8.09 -7.17
CA ALA A 177 11.83 9.22 -6.61
C ALA A 177 12.35 9.63 -5.21
N GLY A 178 13.19 8.80 -4.61
CA GLY A 178 13.91 9.05 -3.37
C GLY A 178 15.00 8.01 -3.17
N ASP A 179 15.77 8.12 -2.09
CA ASP A 179 16.96 7.29 -1.87
C ASP A 179 16.67 5.79 -1.91
N GLY A 180 15.53 5.36 -1.36
CA GLY A 180 15.13 3.95 -1.33
C GLY A 180 14.86 3.37 -2.72
N SER A 181 14.12 4.09 -3.58
CA SER A 181 13.82 3.63 -4.95
C SER A 181 15.00 3.80 -5.90
N ALA A 182 15.85 4.82 -5.71
CA ALA A 182 17.08 4.99 -6.48
C ALA A 182 18.09 3.86 -6.20
N ALA A 183 18.18 3.41 -4.94
CA ALA A 183 19.11 2.35 -4.54
C ALA A 183 18.79 0.99 -5.17
N LEU A 184 17.55 0.74 -5.61
CA LEU A 184 17.14 -0.54 -6.20
C LEU A 184 18.01 -0.96 -7.39
N ARG A 185 18.45 0.01 -8.20
CA ARG A 185 19.33 -0.22 -9.36
C ARG A 185 20.67 -0.86 -9.00
N HIS A 186 21.11 -0.69 -7.76
CA HIS A 186 22.42 -1.16 -7.30
C HIS A 186 22.35 -2.45 -6.47
N ILE A 187 21.16 -3.02 -6.32
CA ILE A 187 20.98 -4.28 -5.59
C ILE A 187 21.58 -5.42 -6.40
N LYS A 188 22.37 -6.27 -5.73
CA LYS A 188 23.01 -7.41 -6.38
C LYS A 188 22.07 -8.61 -6.41
N PRO A 189 22.05 -9.39 -7.50
CA PRO A 189 21.48 -10.74 -7.50
C PRO A 189 21.96 -11.56 -6.30
N GLY A 190 21.07 -12.39 -5.75
CA GLY A 190 21.29 -13.18 -4.55
C GLY A 190 21.01 -12.46 -3.23
N THR A 191 20.81 -11.13 -3.24
CA THR A 191 20.44 -10.34 -2.05
C THR A 191 19.17 -10.89 -1.44
N ARG A 192 19.20 -11.16 -0.12
CA ARG A 192 18.01 -11.64 0.61
C ARG A 192 16.97 -10.53 0.72
N VAL A 193 15.71 -10.90 0.58
CA VAL A 193 14.58 -9.99 0.65
C VAL A 193 13.69 -10.41 1.82
N PHE A 194 13.25 -9.44 2.61
CA PHE A 194 12.15 -9.61 3.54
C PHE A 194 10.95 -8.82 3.00
N ALA A 195 9.82 -9.49 2.76
CA ALA A 195 8.61 -8.87 2.23
C ALA A 195 7.47 -8.95 3.25
N GLU A 196 6.80 -7.82 3.50
CA GLU A 196 5.57 -7.75 4.28
C GLU A 196 4.37 -7.57 3.33
N GLY A 197 3.34 -8.40 3.45
CA GLY A 197 2.21 -8.44 2.53
C GLY A 197 1.82 -9.86 2.13
N PRO A 198 0.99 -10.03 1.08
CA PRO A 198 0.53 -8.98 0.17
C PRO A 198 -0.49 -8.02 0.79
N TYR A 199 -0.50 -6.78 0.33
CA TYR A 199 -1.43 -5.70 0.68
C TYR A 199 -2.11 -5.12 -0.56
N GLY A 200 -3.16 -4.33 -0.34
CA GLY A 200 -3.88 -3.64 -1.40
C GLY A 200 -5.13 -4.38 -1.85
N ALA A 201 -6.18 -3.61 -2.15
CA ALA A 201 -7.47 -4.09 -2.64
C ALA A 201 -7.65 -3.87 -4.15
N PHE A 202 -6.66 -3.23 -4.80
CA PHE A 202 -6.61 -2.94 -6.24
C PHE A 202 -6.35 -4.22 -7.05
N THR A 203 -7.32 -5.14 -7.02
CA THR A 203 -7.26 -6.46 -7.64
C THR A 203 -8.53 -6.72 -8.44
N ALA A 204 -8.49 -7.64 -9.40
CA ALA A 204 -9.65 -8.04 -10.18
C ALA A 204 -10.73 -8.81 -9.37
N MET A 205 -10.50 -9.09 -8.10
CA MET A 205 -11.42 -9.86 -7.25
C MET A 205 -12.78 -9.17 -7.02
N HIS A 206 -12.81 -7.85 -7.06
CA HIS A 206 -14.02 -7.06 -6.80
C HIS A 206 -14.68 -6.56 -8.09
N ARG A 207 -14.27 -7.14 -9.23
CA ARG A 207 -14.80 -6.79 -10.55
C ARG A 207 -16.28 -7.19 -10.64
N THR A 208 -17.09 -6.27 -11.16
CA THR A 208 -18.53 -6.42 -11.39
C THR A 208 -18.90 -6.60 -12.87
N ARG A 209 -17.98 -6.32 -13.79
CA ARG A 209 -18.16 -6.39 -15.25
C ARG A 209 -17.16 -7.35 -15.92
N PRO A 210 -17.50 -7.97 -17.07
CA PRO A 210 -16.57 -8.84 -17.79
C PRO A 210 -15.42 -8.08 -18.46
N GLU A 211 -15.69 -6.84 -18.89
CA GLU A 211 -14.74 -5.98 -19.59
C GLU A 211 -14.22 -4.88 -18.67
N ALA A 212 -13.02 -4.37 -18.98
CA ALA A 212 -12.35 -3.38 -18.15
C ALA A 212 -11.75 -2.23 -18.93
N VAL A 213 -11.57 -1.10 -18.25
CA VAL A 213 -10.72 0.01 -18.69
C VAL A 213 -9.58 0.16 -17.69
N LEU A 214 -8.34 0.11 -18.18
CA LEU A 214 -7.14 0.19 -17.36
C LEU A 214 -6.43 1.52 -17.63
N VAL A 215 -6.51 2.45 -16.68
CA VAL A 215 -5.94 3.79 -16.82
C VAL A 215 -4.66 3.92 -16.00
N ALA A 216 -3.53 4.05 -16.69
CA ALA A 216 -2.20 4.17 -16.10
C ALA A 216 -1.62 5.58 -16.27
N GLY A 217 -0.95 6.10 -15.24
CA GLY A 217 -0.19 7.34 -15.30
C GLY A 217 1.26 7.16 -14.87
N GLY A 218 2.23 7.45 -15.74
CA GLY A 218 3.66 7.33 -15.43
C GLY A 218 4.04 5.94 -14.88
N VAL A 219 4.66 5.88 -13.69
CA VAL A 219 5.01 4.61 -13.03
C VAL A 219 3.79 3.85 -12.49
N GLY A 220 2.60 4.46 -12.48
CA GLY A 220 1.35 3.75 -12.15
C GLY A 220 0.94 2.68 -13.17
N VAL A 221 1.67 2.57 -14.29
CA VAL A 221 1.59 1.44 -15.21
C VAL A 221 1.91 0.10 -14.55
N THR A 222 2.63 0.07 -13.42
CA THR A 222 3.11 -1.19 -12.83
C THR A 222 1.98 -2.10 -12.35
N PRO A 223 1.06 -1.70 -11.44
CA PRO A 223 -0.08 -2.54 -11.10
C PRO A 223 -1.02 -2.74 -12.30
N ILE A 224 -1.11 -1.79 -13.24
CA ILE A 224 -1.97 -1.89 -14.43
C ILE A 224 -1.48 -3.00 -15.36
N ARG A 225 -0.16 -3.11 -15.61
CA ARG A 225 0.42 -4.18 -16.43
C ARG A 225 0.29 -5.55 -15.74
N ALA A 226 0.37 -5.60 -14.41
CA ALA A 226 0.08 -6.83 -13.68
C ALA A 226 -1.40 -7.21 -13.82
N LEU A 227 -2.32 -6.25 -13.66
CA LEU A 227 -3.76 -6.49 -13.81
C LEU A 227 -4.13 -6.93 -15.22
N LEU A 228 -3.58 -6.28 -16.26
CA LEU A 228 -3.81 -6.69 -17.65
C LEU A 228 -3.44 -8.16 -17.86
N GLU A 229 -2.38 -8.65 -17.21
CA GLU A 229 -1.94 -10.05 -17.33
C GLU A 229 -2.92 -11.02 -16.65
N GLU A 230 -3.42 -10.69 -15.45
CA GLU A 230 -4.36 -11.54 -14.69
C GLU A 230 -5.81 -11.46 -15.19
N LEU A 231 -6.25 -10.32 -15.74
CA LEU A 231 -7.65 -10.07 -16.10
C LEU A 231 -8.16 -10.99 -17.22
N HIS A 232 -9.39 -11.46 -17.12
CA HIS A 232 -10.05 -12.20 -18.21
C HIS A 232 -11.00 -11.28 -18.98
N GLY A 233 -11.17 -11.48 -20.28
CA GLY A 233 -12.03 -10.64 -21.12
C GLY A 233 -11.30 -9.46 -21.73
N HIS A 234 -12.03 -8.67 -22.51
CA HIS A 234 -11.50 -7.52 -23.23
C HIS A 234 -11.16 -6.37 -22.28
N ALA A 235 -10.03 -5.71 -22.53
CA ALA A 235 -9.64 -4.50 -21.82
C ALA A 235 -9.27 -3.38 -22.79
N VAL A 236 -9.60 -2.14 -22.43
CA VAL A 236 -9.01 -0.96 -23.09
C VAL A 236 -8.03 -0.31 -22.11
N VAL A 237 -6.76 -0.25 -22.52
CA VAL A 237 -5.69 0.32 -21.72
C VAL A 237 -5.40 1.74 -22.17
N ILE A 238 -5.48 2.70 -21.27
CA ILE A 238 -5.14 4.10 -21.52
C ILE A 238 -3.90 4.44 -20.72
N TYR A 239 -2.76 4.62 -21.39
CA TYR A 239 -1.49 4.92 -20.74
C TYR A 239 -1.10 6.39 -20.95
N ARG A 240 -1.13 7.19 -19.88
CA ARG A 240 -0.84 8.62 -19.89
C ARG A 240 0.58 8.91 -19.40
N VAL A 241 1.38 9.55 -20.25
CA VAL A 241 2.75 10.00 -19.93
C VAL A 241 3.08 11.38 -20.54
N GLY A 242 4.12 12.06 -20.05
CA GLY A 242 4.50 13.37 -20.57
C GLY A 242 5.00 13.31 -22.01
N SER A 243 5.86 12.35 -22.31
CA SER A 243 6.41 12.07 -23.64
C SER A 243 6.60 10.57 -23.84
N ASP A 244 6.78 10.12 -25.08
CA ASP A 244 6.89 8.70 -25.42
C ASP A 244 8.06 8.02 -24.69
N ARG A 245 9.17 8.73 -24.48
CA ARG A 245 10.32 8.26 -23.67
C ARG A 245 10.00 7.98 -22.20
N ASP A 246 8.89 8.53 -21.68
CA ASP A 246 8.45 8.30 -20.30
C ASP A 246 7.54 7.06 -20.20
N ALA A 247 7.19 6.43 -21.32
CA ALA A 247 6.32 5.26 -21.41
C ALA A 247 7.06 3.96 -21.04
N VAL A 248 7.41 3.83 -19.76
CA VAL A 248 8.10 2.65 -19.25
C VAL A 248 7.20 1.41 -19.32
N LEU A 249 7.77 0.25 -19.66
CA LEU A 249 7.05 -1.01 -19.92
C LEU A 249 6.07 -0.94 -21.10
N TYR A 250 6.17 0.06 -21.99
CA TYR A 250 5.24 0.21 -23.11
C TYR A 250 5.23 -1.00 -24.05
N ASP A 251 6.40 -1.49 -24.45
CA ASP A 251 6.48 -2.65 -25.36
C ASP A 251 5.85 -3.91 -24.73
N GLU A 252 6.13 -4.19 -23.45
CA GLU A 252 5.47 -5.29 -22.73
C GLU A 252 3.95 -5.12 -22.68
N LEU A 253 3.48 -3.91 -22.39
CA LEU A 253 2.06 -3.61 -22.28
C LEU A 253 1.36 -3.77 -23.64
N ARG A 254 2.01 -3.34 -24.72
CA ARG A 254 1.54 -3.51 -26.10
C ARG A 254 1.46 -4.98 -26.47
N ASP A 255 2.52 -5.73 -26.23
CA ASP A 255 2.59 -7.14 -26.59
C ASP A 255 1.57 -7.96 -25.78
N LEU A 256 1.40 -7.63 -24.50
CA LEU A 256 0.39 -8.24 -23.63
C LEU A 256 -1.04 -7.86 -24.06
N ALA A 257 -1.31 -6.60 -24.40
CA ALA A 257 -2.62 -6.18 -24.89
C ALA A 257 -2.97 -6.94 -26.19
N HIS A 258 -2.02 -6.99 -27.13
CA HIS A 258 -2.18 -7.73 -28.38
C HIS A 258 -2.46 -9.22 -28.16
N ALA A 259 -1.69 -9.88 -27.29
CA ALA A 259 -1.87 -11.30 -26.96
C ALA A 259 -3.25 -11.61 -26.34
N LYS A 260 -3.87 -10.61 -25.68
CA LYS A 260 -5.19 -10.74 -25.06
C LYS A 260 -6.33 -10.18 -25.91
N GLY A 261 -6.04 -9.76 -27.16
CA GLY A 261 -7.02 -9.11 -28.03
C GLY A 261 -7.58 -7.81 -27.43
N SER A 262 -6.80 -7.14 -26.58
CA SER A 262 -7.14 -5.89 -25.88
C SER A 262 -6.53 -4.69 -26.59
N GLU A 263 -7.08 -3.50 -26.33
CA GLU A 263 -6.64 -2.24 -26.94
C GLU A 263 -5.66 -1.49 -26.04
N LEU A 264 -4.69 -0.79 -26.63
CA LEU A 264 -3.75 0.09 -25.93
C LEU A 264 -3.68 1.46 -26.60
N HIS A 265 -4.06 2.50 -25.86
CA HIS A 265 -3.90 3.89 -26.24
C HIS A 265 -2.79 4.55 -25.41
N LEU A 266 -1.68 4.89 -26.07
CA LEU A 266 -0.65 5.74 -25.48
C LEU A 266 -1.03 7.21 -25.68
N VAL A 267 -1.25 7.92 -24.58
CA VAL A 267 -1.65 9.33 -24.57
C VAL A 267 -0.49 10.18 -24.07
N THR A 268 0.20 10.88 -24.97
CA THR A 268 1.37 11.72 -24.65
C THR A 268 1.11 13.22 -24.82
N GLY A 269 2.00 14.07 -24.31
CA GLY A 269 1.90 15.53 -24.42
C GLY A 269 1.61 16.25 -23.10
N PRO A 270 1.39 17.57 -23.13
CA PRO A 270 1.22 18.39 -21.93
C PRO A 270 -0.08 18.08 -21.17
N PRO A 271 -0.19 18.45 -19.87
CA PRO A 271 -1.42 18.26 -19.09
C PRO A 271 -2.62 19.06 -19.59
N VAL A 272 -2.38 20.12 -20.38
CA VAL A 272 -3.42 21.01 -20.92
C VAL A 272 -3.28 21.06 -22.44
N PRO A 273 -4.37 20.86 -23.21
CA PRO A 273 -5.71 20.45 -22.75
C PRO A 273 -5.72 19.05 -22.11
N ASP A 274 -6.68 18.80 -21.23
CA ASP A 274 -6.79 17.50 -20.55
C ASP A 274 -7.24 16.42 -21.55
N LYS A 275 -6.31 15.56 -21.93
CA LYS A 275 -6.54 14.45 -22.86
C LYS A 275 -7.30 13.28 -22.25
N LEU A 276 -7.67 13.36 -20.98
CA LEU A 276 -8.50 12.40 -20.27
C LEU A 276 -9.80 13.04 -19.74
N ALA A 277 -10.18 14.19 -20.30
CA ALA A 277 -11.47 14.82 -20.06
C ALA A 277 -12.64 13.91 -20.50
N PRO A 278 -13.88 14.14 -20.03
CA PRO A 278 -15.01 13.25 -20.29
C PRO A 278 -15.22 12.94 -21.78
N GLY A 279 -15.16 13.95 -22.64
CA GLY A 279 -15.33 13.78 -24.09
C GLY A 279 -14.23 12.95 -24.75
N GLU A 280 -12.99 13.05 -24.26
CA GLU A 280 -11.87 12.27 -24.79
C GLU A 280 -11.93 10.81 -24.29
N LEU A 281 -12.30 10.59 -23.02
CA LEU A 281 -12.54 9.24 -22.51
C LEU A 281 -13.70 8.55 -23.22
N ALA A 282 -14.81 9.25 -23.49
CA ALA A 282 -15.94 8.71 -24.23
C ALA A 282 -15.62 8.43 -25.71
N ARG A 283 -14.65 9.16 -26.29
CA ARG A 283 -14.14 8.88 -27.63
C ARG A 283 -13.27 7.63 -27.68
N LEU A 284 -12.42 7.44 -26.68
CA LEU A 284 -11.55 6.26 -26.57
C LEU A 284 -12.34 5.01 -26.17
N VAL A 285 -13.31 5.16 -25.27
CA VAL A 285 -14.14 4.06 -24.75
C VAL A 285 -15.61 4.50 -24.68
N PRO A 286 -16.37 4.37 -25.77
CA PRO A 286 -17.77 4.80 -25.83
C PRO A 286 -18.69 4.12 -24.81
N ASP A 287 -18.33 2.91 -24.37
CA ASP A 287 -19.07 2.05 -23.43
C ASP A 287 -18.44 2.03 -22.02
N ILE A 288 -17.69 3.07 -21.64
CA ILE A 288 -16.95 3.10 -20.35
C ILE A 288 -17.84 2.93 -19.11
N ALA A 289 -19.12 3.28 -19.18
CA ALA A 289 -20.06 3.12 -18.06
C ALA A 289 -20.49 1.66 -17.80
N ASP A 290 -20.26 0.79 -18.77
CA ASP A 290 -20.57 -0.65 -18.73
C ASP A 290 -19.35 -1.52 -18.36
N ARG A 291 -18.21 -0.88 -18.03
CA ARG A 291 -16.93 -1.52 -17.74
C ARG A 291 -16.40 -1.14 -16.36
N ASP A 292 -15.69 -2.06 -15.73
CA ASP A 292 -14.93 -1.71 -14.53
C ASP A 292 -13.67 -0.91 -14.89
N VAL A 293 -13.45 0.19 -14.19
CA VAL A 293 -12.33 1.09 -14.42
C VAL A 293 -11.30 0.93 -13.31
N PHE A 294 -10.09 0.51 -13.68
CA PHE A 294 -8.94 0.43 -12.79
C PHE A 294 -8.00 1.60 -13.09
N LEU A 295 -7.76 2.46 -12.09
CA LEU A 295 -7.01 3.70 -12.25
C LEU A 295 -5.81 3.75 -11.30
N CYS A 296 -4.62 3.99 -11.84
CA CYS A 296 -3.42 4.19 -11.03
C CYS A 296 -2.46 5.19 -11.67
N GLY A 297 -2.05 6.22 -10.92
CA GLY A 297 -1.15 7.25 -11.43
C GLY A 297 -0.91 8.39 -10.44
N PRO A 298 -0.38 9.54 -10.91
CA PRO A 298 -0.17 10.72 -10.07
C PRO A 298 -1.49 11.29 -9.54
N PRO A 299 -1.54 11.84 -8.30
CA PRO A 299 -2.77 12.37 -7.72
C PRO A 299 -3.53 13.40 -8.57
N PRO A 300 -2.86 14.36 -9.26
CA PRO A 300 -3.58 15.30 -10.14
C PRO A 300 -4.34 14.61 -11.27
N MET A 301 -3.69 13.67 -11.97
CA MET A 301 -4.31 12.89 -13.04
C MET A 301 -5.46 12.04 -12.50
N MET A 302 -5.25 11.33 -11.38
CA MET A 302 -6.30 10.49 -10.82
C MET A 302 -7.54 11.30 -10.43
N ASN A 303 -7.36 12.48 -9.83
CA ASN A 303 -8.50 13.33 -9.49
C ASN A 303 -9.26 13.81 -10.73
N ALA A 304 -8.57 14.15 -11.82
CA ALA A 304 -9.18 14.55 -13.09
C ALA A 304 -9.96 13.40 -13.74
N VAL A 305 -9.37 12.20 -13.82
CA VAL A 305 -10.05 11.01 -14.35
C VAL A 305 -11.27 10.66 -13.49
N LEU A 306 -11.14 10.67 -12.15
CA LEU A 306 -12.28 10.43 -11.26
C LEU A 306 -13.40 11.46 -11.40
N GLY A 307 -13.07 12.72 -11.74
CA GLY A 307 -14.06 13.73 -12.12
C GLY A 307 -14.78 13.33 -13.41
N SER A 308 -14.00 13.01 -14.44
CA SER A 308 -14.53 12.63 -15.75
C SER A 308 -15.41 11.37 -15.71
N LEU A 309 -15.02 10.35 -14.95
CA LEU A 309 -15.82 9.13 -14.76
C LEU A 309 -17.18 9.42 -14.11
N ARG A 310 -17.25 10.41 -13.20
CA ARG A 310 -18.53 10.82 -12.60
C ARG A 310 -19.41 11.54 -13.61
N GLU A 311 -18.85 12.42 -14.43
CA GLU A 311 -19.58 13.12 -15.49
C GLU A 311 -20.11 12.14 -16.56
N LEU A 312 -19.36 11.06 -16.82
CA LEU A 312 -19.76 9.95 -17.70
C LEU A 312 -20.69 8.93 -17.00
N ASN A 313 -21.16 9.21 -15.79
CA ASN A 313 -22.06 8.35 -15.02
C ASN A 313 -21.54 6.92 -14.74
N VAL A 314 -20.23 6.73 -14.67
CA VAL A 314 -19.65 5.44 -14.28
C VAL A 314 -19.98 5.15 -12.81
N PRO A 315 -20.66 4.03 -12.49
CA PRO A 315 -21.04 3.71 -11.12
C PRO A 315 -19.83 3.56 -10.19
N ARG A 316 -19.94 4.06 -8.96
CA ARG A 316 -18.83 4.03 -7.99
C ARG A 316 -18.30 2.63 -7.68
N THR A 317 -19.16 1.61 -7.73
CA THR A 317 -18.78 0.21 -7.51
C THR A 317 -17.91 -0.35 -8.63
N GLN A 318 -17.92 0.28 -9.81
CA GLN A 318 -17.11 -0.09 -10.97
C GLN A 318 -15.75 0.63 -10.98
N ILE A 319 -15.52 1.57 -10.07
CA ILE A 319 -14.31 2.40 -10.05
C ILE A 319 -13.35 1.88 -8.97
N HIS A 320 -12.24 1.31 -9.41
CA HIS A 320 -11.15 0.83 -8.58
C HIS A 320 -9.94 1.74 -8.77
N PHE A 321 -9.33 2.23 -7.70
CA PHE A 321 -8.11 3.03 -7.81
C PHE A 321 -7.18 2.80 -6.64
N GLU A 322 -5.88 2.91 -6.89
CA GLU A 322 -4.82 2.86 -5.89
C GLU A 322 -4.04 4.16 -5.93
N ARG A 323 -3.82 4.76 -4.76
CA ARG A 323 -3.03 5.99 -4.66
C ARG A 323 -1.65 5.62 -4.15
N PHE A 324 -0.61 5.88 -4.96
CA PHE A 324 0.75 5.91 -4.43
C PHE A 324 0.92 7.14 -3.53
N SER A 325 0.48 7.04 -2.29
CA SER A 325 0.99 7.91 -1.24
C SER A 325 2.17 7.19 -0.58
N LEU A 326 3.37 7.67 -0.87
CA LEU A 326 4.48 7.52 0.07
C LEU A 326 4.08 8.32 1.31
N ALA A 327 3.28 7.71 2.21
CA ALA A 327 2.85 8.29 3.47
C ALA A 327 2.59 9.82 3.40
N GLY A 328 1.54 10.21 2.67
CA GLY A 328 1.12 11.61 2.53
C GLY A 328 0.38 12.15 3.75
#